data_AF-A0A8G2CNY7-F1
#
_entry.id   AF-A0A8G2CNY7-F1
#
_cell.length_a   1.000
_cell.length_b   1.000
_cell.length_c   1.000
_cell.angle_alpha   90.00
_cell.angle_beta   90.00
_cell.angle_gamma   90.00
#
_symmetry.space_group_name_H-M   'P 1'
#
loop_
_entity.id
_entity.type
_entity.pdbx_description
1 polymer ?
#
loop_
_entity_poly.entity_id
_entity_poly.type
_entity_poly.pdbx_seq_one_letter_code
_entity_poly.pdbx_strand_id
1 'polypeptide(L)'
;MPCTITLKTIPGHKTRFGMTLALMGKSLDRKTIEVGSSVNDIRSAVADFGKSVHQAHPEESFYISVSFAKGCRKPYGYDAAQKRHELGQETYMKMEELERCPATS
;
A
#
# COMPACT_ATOMS: atom_id res chain seq x y z
N MET A 1 17.83 16.27 1.99
CA MET A 1 16.65 17.05 2.41
C MET A 1 15.55 16.07 2.73
N PRO A 2 14.92 16.15 3.91
CA PRO A 2 13.74 15.35 4.20
C PRO A 2 12.64 15.69 3.19
N CYS A 3 11.85 14.69 2.81
CA CYS A 3 10.72 14.88 1.92
C CYS A 3 9.44 14.49 2.62
N THR A 4 8.40 15.29 2.45
CA THR A 4 7.06 14.94 2.91
C THR A 4 6.39 13.98 1.93
N ILE A 5 5.96 12.82 2.44
CA ILE A 5 5.12 11.87 1.72
C ILE A 5 3.75 11.74 2.42
N THR A 6 2.74 11.42 1.63
CA THR A 6 1.42 11.02 2.10
C THR A 6 1.23 9.54 1.84
N LEU A 7 0.94 8.80 2.89
CA LEU A 7 0.52 7.41 2.86
C LEU A 7 -0.99 7.34 2.96
N LYS A 8 -1.62 6.55 2.10
CA LYS A 8 -3.07 6.36 2.09
C LYS A 8 -3.39 4.91 1.81
N THR A 9 -4.34 4.34 2.54
CA THR A 9 -4.88 3.01 2.23
C THR A 9 -5.86 3.09 1.05
N ILE A 10 -5.80 2.14 0.14
CA ILE A 10 -6.79 1.93 -0.91
C ILE A 10 -7.35 0.54 -0.70
N PRO A 11 -8.66 0.38 -0.43
CA PRO A 11 -9.25 -0.95 -0.31
C PRO A 11 -9.05 -1.75 -1.59
N GLY A 12 -8.76 -3.04 -1.45
CA GLY A 12 -8.52 -3.89 -2.61
C GLY A 12 -8.00 -5.27 -2.25
N HIS A 13 -7.99 -6.16 -3.23
CA HIS A 13 -7.61 -7.56 -3.08
C HIS A 13 -6.65 -7.99 -4.19
N LYS A 14 -5.87 -9.04 -3.93
CA LYS A 14 -5.06 -9.71 -4.95
C LYS A 14 -5.92 -10.74 -5.68
N THR A 15 -5.85 -10.74 -7.00
CA THR A 15 -6.47 -11.78 -7.83
C THR A 15 -5.39 -12.62 -8.49
N ARG A 16 -5.77 -13.75 -9.11
CA ARG A 16 -4.82 -14.56 -9.89
C ARG A 16 -4.16 -13.80 -11.05
N PHE A 17 -4.79 -12.75 -11.54
CA PHE A 17 -4.34 -11.97 -12.68
C PHE A 17 -3.68 -10.64 -12.28
N GLY A 18 -3.58 -10.36 -10.98
CA GLY A 18 -2.96 -9.13 -10.49
C GLY A 18 -3.63 -8.61 -9.23
N MET A 19 -4.02 -7.35 -9.23
CA MET A 19 -4.58 -6.66 -8.08
C MET A 19 -5.80 -5.85 -8.51
N THR A 20 -6.87 -5.96 -7.73
CA THR A 20 -8.08 -5.16 -7.89
C THR A 20 -8.12 -4.12 -6.79
N LEU A 21 -8.09 -2.84 -7.17
CA LEU A 21 -8.18 -1.71 -6.24
C LEU A 21 -9.53 -1.01 -6.38
N ALA A 22 -10.22 -0.80 -5.27
CA ALA A 22 -11.41 0.03 -5.20
C ALA A 22 -10.99 1.50 -5.10
N LEU A 23 -10.70 2.14 -6.24
CA LEU A 23 -10.25 3.54 -6.29
C LEU A 23 -11.29 4.55 -5.77
N MET A 24 -12.57 4.16 -5.79
CA MET A 24 -13.69 4.92 -5.20
C MET A 24 -14.03 4.47 -3.77
N GLY A 25 -13.32 3.48 -3.23
CA GLY A 25 -13.51 2.99 -1.87
C GLY A 25 -13.04 4.00 -0.82
N LYS A 26 -13.68 3.96 0.35
CA LYS A 26 -13.28 4.79 1.49
C LYS A 26 -11.91 4.34 1.99
N SER A 27 -10.98 5.29 2.10
CA SER A 27 -9.69 5.06 2.77
C SER A 27 -9.93 4.71 4.23
N LEU A 28 -9.30 3.65 4.73
CA LEU A 28 -9.27 3.33 6.15
C LEU A 28 -8.49 4.39 6.91
N ASP A 29 -7.29 4.72 6.42
CA ASP A 29 -6.44 5.72 7.06
C ASP A 29 -5.60 6.51 6.03
N ARG A 30 -5.13 7.68 6.46
CA ARG A 30 -4.24 8.56 5.72
C ARG A 30 -3.28 9.23 6.69
N LYS A 31 -1.98 9.14 6.40
CA LYS A 31 -0.93 9.76 7.20
C LYS A 31 0.05 10.54 6.34
N THR A 32 0.36 11.76 6.75
CA THR A 32 1.41 12.58 6.13
C THR A 32 2.62 12.59 7.06
N ILE A 33 3.80 12.29 6.53
CA ILE A 33 5.05 12.17 7.30
C ILE A 33 6.22 12.71 6.49
N GLU A 34 7.26 13.13 7.21
CA GLU A 34 8.56 13.40 6.62
C GLU A 34 9.41 12.13 6.64
N VAL A 35 10.00 11.81 5.50
CA VAL A 35 10.94 10.69 5.33
C VAL A 35 12.29 11.22 4.87
N GLY A 36 13.34 10.45 5.16
CA GLY A 36 14.67 10.71 4.64
C GLY A 36 14.75 10.60 3.12
N SER A 37 15.95 10.79 2.60
CA SER A 37 16.19 10.78 1.15
C SER A 37 16.45 9.37 0.59
N SER A 38 16.19 8.29 1.33
CA SER A 38 16.43 6.92 0.90
C SER A 38 15.15 6.12 0.66
N VAL A 39 15.23 5.11 -0.20
CA VAL A 39 14.14 4.14 -0.42
C VAL A 39 13.86 3.34 0.86
N ASN A 40 14.88 3.09 1.69
CA ASN A 40 14.72 2.37 2.94
C ASN A 40 13.86 3.15 3.95
N ASP A 41 13.99 4.47 4.01
CA ASP A 41 13.17 5.32 4.89
C ASP A 41 11.68 5.22 4.50
N ILE A 42 11.39 5.22 3.19
CA ILE A 42 10.03 5.04 2.68
C ILE A 42 9.52 3.64 3.00
N ARG A 43 10.33 2.60 2.80
CA ARG A 43 9.94 1.22 3.10
C ARG A 43 9.61 1.03 4.57
N SER A 44 10.42 1.57 5.48
CA SER A 44 10.15 1.53 6.92
C SER A 44 8.84 2.27 7.25
N ALA A 45 8.65 3.46 6.68
CA ALA A 45 7.43 4.23 6.88
C ALA A 45 6.17 3.52 6.36
N VAL A 46 6.24 2.85 5.21
CA VAL A 46 5.14 2.04 4.66
C VAL A 46 4.83 0.85 5.57
N ALA A 47 5.86 0.16 6.06
CA ALA A 47 5.70 -0.97 6.97
C ALA A 47 5.04 -0.55 8.30
N ASP A 48 5.52 0.53 8.92
CA ASP A 48 4.98 1.04 10.18
C ASP A 48 3.54 1.51 10.03
N PHE A 49 3.24 2.24 8.95
CA PHE A 49 1.87 2.69 8.65
C PHE A 49 0.95 1.50 8.40
N GLY A 50 1.36 0.56 7.56
CA GLY A 50 0.56 -0.64 7.24
C GLY A 50 0.27 -1.47 8.48
N LYS A 51 1.27 -1.67 9.35
CA LYS A 51 1.09 -2.36 10.64
C LYS A 51 0.08 -1.66 11.52
N SER A 52 0.17 -0.33 11.66
CA SER A 52 -0.78 0.45 12.45
C SER A 52 -2.20 0.33 11.92
N VAL A 53 -2.39 0.44 10.60
CA VAL A 53 -3.72 0.29 9.98
C VAL A 53 -4.25 -1.11 10.18
N HIS A 54 -3.42 -2.14 9.97
CA HIS A 54 -3.85 -3.53 10.14
C HIS A 54 -4.22 -3.85 11.59
N GLN A 55 -3.52 -3.26 12.57
CA GLN A 55 -3.90 -3.40 13.98
C GLN A 55 -5.26 -2.77 14.30
N ALA A 56 -5.60 -1.65 13.65
CA ALA A 56 -6.90 -0.99 13.80
C ALA A 56 -8.02 -1.68 12.99
N HIS A 57 -7.67 -2.31 11.87
CA HIS A 57 -8.58 -2.91 10.89
C HIS A 57 -8.06 -4.29 10.44
N PRO A 58 -8.05 -5.31 11.32
CA PRO A 58 -7.42 -6.61 11.03
C PRO A 58 -8.14 -7.40 9.93
N GLU A 59 -9.43 -7.15 9.74
CA GLU A 59 -10.25 -7.85 8.75
C GLU A 59 -10.20 -7.21 7.36
N GLU A 60 -9.67 -6.00 7.24
CA GLU A 60 -9.66 -5.27 5.98
C GLU A 60 -8.48 -5.67 5.09
N SER A 61 -8.70 -5.58 3.77
CA SER A 61 -7.69 -5.80 2.75
C SER A 61 -7.39 -4.48 2.03
N PHE A 62 -6.13 -4.08 2.00
CA PHE A 62 -5.77 -2.78 1.45
C PHE A 62 -4.36 -2.72 0.87
N TYR A 63 -4.22 -1.86 -0.13
CA TYR A 63 -2.96 -1.39 -0.70
C TYR A 63 -2.55 -0.07 -0.05
N ILE A 64 -1.26 0.15 0.14
CA ILE A 64 -0.72 1.42 0.65
C ILE A 64 -0.19 2.24 -0.51
N SER A 65 -0.89 3.33 -0.84
CA SER A 65 -0.44 4.31 -1.80
C SER A 65 0.53 5.30 -1.16
N VAL A 66 1.63 5.58 -1.87
CA VAL A 66 2.67 6.55 -1.47
C VAL A 66 2.66 7.70 -2.47
N SER A 67 2.39 8.90 -1.98
CA SER A 67 2.39 10.13 -2.77
C SER A 67 3.43 11.11 -2.23
N PHE A 68 4.24 11.69 -3.11
CA PHE A 68 5.21 12.71 -2.74
C PHE A 68 4.56 14.08 -2.78
N ALA A 69 4.87 14.93 -1.80
CA ALA A 69 4.44 16.32 -1.82
C ALA A 69 5.02 17.06 -3.05
N LYS A 70 4.35 18.14 -3.47
CA LYS A 70 4.83 18.95 -4.59
C LYS A 70 6.22 19.52 -4.26
N GLY A 71 7.16 19.37 -5.19
CA GLY A 71 8.55 19.82 -5.02
C GLY A 71 9.47 18.78 -4.37
N CYS A 72 8.94 17.69 -3.83
CA CYS A 72 9.75 16.55 -3.44
C CYS A 72 10.25 15.77 -4.65
N ARG A 73 11.53 15.37 -4.60
CA ARG A 73 12.10 14.43 -5.56
C ARG A 73 11.99 13.01 -5.02
N LYS A 74 11.54 12.08 -5.85
CA LYS A 74 11.61 10.64 -5.56
C LYS A 74 13.07 10.23 -5.32
N PRO A 75 13.37 9.43 -4.28
CA PRO A 75 14.73 8.98 -4.04
C PRO A 75 15.17 8.02 -5.17
N TYR A 76 16.49 7.94 -5.38
CA TYR A 76 17.05 7.05 -6.38
C TYR A 76 16.63 5.59 -6.13
N GLY A 77 16.17 4.91 -7.17
CA GLY A 77 15.69 3.52 -7.08
C GLY A 77 14.24 3.36 -6.62
N TYR A 78 13.52 4.44 -6.27
CA TYR A 78 12.12 4.34 -5.85
C TYR A 78 11.23 3.67 -6.90
N ASP A 79 11.29 4.11 -8.16
CA ASP A 79 10.43 3.55 -9.21
C ASP A 79 10.77 2.08 -9.51
N ALA A 80 12.03 1.69 -9.34
CA ALA A 80 12.45 0.29 -9.47
C ALA A 80 11.92 -0.57 -8.31
N ALA A 81 12.03 -0.09 -7.08
CA ALA A 81 11.51 -0.76 -5.88
C ALA A 81 9.97 -0.86 -5.93
N GLN A 82 9.30 0.18 -6.42
CA GLN A 82 7.85 0.17 -6.64
C GLN A 82 7.45 -0.88 -7.68
N LYS A 83 8.14 -0.92 -8.83
CA LYS A 83 7.87 -1.91 -9.90
C LYS A 83 8.14 -3.35 -9.45
N ARG A 84 9.08 -3.55 -8.52
CA ARG A 84 9.42 -4.87 -7.95
C ARG A 84 8.58 -5.23 -6.72
N HIS A 85 7.65 -4.37 -6.31
CA HIS A 85 6.81 -4.56 -5.12
C HIS A 85 7.61 -4.64 -3.79
N GLU A 86 8.81 -4.05 -3.75
CA GLU A 86 9.75 -4.13 -2.61
C GLU A 86 9.47 -3.11 -1.50
N LEU A 87 8.56 -2.15 -1.75
CA LEU A 87 8.17 -1.12 -0.79
C LEU A 87 7.19 -1.63 0.28
N GLY A 88 6.65 -2.84 0.14
CA GLY A 88 5.69 -3.42 1.09
C GLY A 88 4.25 -2.89 0.97
N GLN A 89 3.94 -2.22 -0.14
CA GLN A 89 2.63 -1.57 -0.36
C GLN A 89 1.46 -2.56 -0.45
N GLU A 90 1.75 -3.83 -0.72
CA GLU A 90 0.75 -4.90 -0.89
C GLU A 90 0.73 -5.92 0.26
N THR A 91 1.48 -5.66 1.33
CA THR A 91 1.70 -6.63 2.42
C THR A 91 0.39 -7.11 3.06
N TYR A 92 -0.61 -6.23 3.15
CA TYR A 92 -1.90 -6.50 3.80
C TYR A 92 -3.02 -6.77 2.81
N MET A 93 -2.69 -7.09 1.56
CA MET A 93 -3.69 -7.45 0.56
C MET A 93 -3.99 -8.95 0.62
N LYS A 94 -5.24 -9.27 0.90
CA LYS A 94 -5.75 -10.64 0.89
C LYS A 94 -5.91 -11.09 -0.56
N MET A 95 -5.61 -12.37 -0.83
CA MET A 95 -6.05 -12.98 -2.07
C MET A 95 -7.56 -13.10 -2.04
N GLU A 96 -8.21 -12.62 -3.09
CA GLU A 96 -9.59 -12.96 -3.38
C GLU A 96 -9.61 -14.45 -3.71
N GLU A 97 -10.02 -15.24 -2.71
CA GLU A 97 -10.36 -16.63 -2.96
C GLU A 97 -11.63 -16.56 -3.81
N LEU A 98 -11.48 -16.79 -5.11
CA LEU A 98 -12.61 -17.01 -6.00
C LEU A 98 -13.30 -18.25 -5.45
N GLU A 99 -14.28 -18.08 -4.56
CA GLU A 99 -15.09 -19.16 -4.07
C GLU A 99 -15.64 -19.82 -5.34
N ARG A 100 -15.11 -21.01 -5.64
CA ARG A 100 -15.72 -21.89 -6.64
C ARG A 100 -17.15 -22.02 -6.17
N CYS A 101 -18.10 -21.50 -6.94
CA CYS A 101 -19.50 -21.78 -6.74
C CYS A 101 -19.61 -23.29 -6.46
N PRO A 102 -20.20 -23.73 -5.32
CA PRO A 102 -20.50 -25.13 -5.18
C PRO A 102 -21.44 -25.47 -6.32
N ALA A 103 -21.00 -26.33 -7.23
CA ALA A 103 -21.88 -26.92 -8.22
C ALA A 103 -22.93 -27.70 -7.41
N THR A 104 -24.13 -27.15 -7.31
CA THR A 104 -25.28 -27.83 -6.74
C THR A 104 -25.57 -29.03 -7.63
N SER A 105 -25.22 -30.22 -7.15
CA SER A 105 -25.72 -31.50 -7.68
C SER A 105 -27.13 -31.77 -7.17
#